data_AF-A0A4Y7TR00-F1
#
_entry.id   AF-A0A4Y7TR00-F1
#
_cell.length_a   1.000
_cell.length_b   1.000
_cell.length_c   1.000
_cell.angle_alpha   90.00
_cell.angle_beta   90.00
_cell.angle_gamma   90.00
#
_symmetry.space_group_name_H-M   'P 1'
#
loop_
_entity.id
_entity.type
_entity.pdbx_description
1 polymer ?
#
loop_
_entity_poly.entity_id
_entity_poly.type
_entity_poly.pdbx_seq_one_letter_code
_entity_poly.pdbx_strand_id
1 'polypeptide(L)'
;MALRAAEGPHPPPRYSTLSLVALPIYPTAGELDISRLVDDPSSSDRVSRQAFDFCLEAKGGITRGQGKPWATLRLFSTVPASLQRPRYTGGENVDGVVLLDLQRSQSVLAVSVVLKGQMLTSSRSDGIHTFLDVVAPVWDSTTAGDGNLQGRHTLPFTIPFPTEFPDSFAVRSQRKTREGEDDPLAMFPTPQTICQRGINANVQYEVTLKITTSGLFKSRHRVSGTILHVPVIRAPPLPPLRASAYVGGSFLIGPRDDPTGWQPLPTFHVRAAVRGGESCHIECTVSIANPTTYTRGTVIPCYLVCRTSSTDDRSNAILHAFTAQNCVSLDLFQRVHYYQDPRVAAPVNASGAVKIGQGSKAARSNNSEEGGTAVWWTPRAHVARGDVKEDGFKSMSELSLEGEVHIDVALLPTCAVPFLEVSHDLHVSLKGSQDLDVTVIPEDPSGTLPSALRKPQALNADIKELPAWSVRIVTAHAPAGPVPTPFTPRPARKKKDLSVVQELQYINNSFSAGPYQ
;
A
#
# COMPACT_ATOMS: atom_id res chain seq x y z
N MET A 1 32.78 -0.41 -63.22
CA MET A 1 31.52 -0.77 -62.54
C MET A 1 31.87 -1.52 -61.27
N ALA A 2 31.98 -0.81 -60.15
CA ALA A 2 32.39 -1.36 -58.86
C ALA A 2 31.14 -1.63 -58.01
N LEU A 3 30.91 -2.89 -57.66
CA LEU A 3 29.80 -3.34 -56.82
C LEU A 3 30.11 -3.03 -55.35
N ARG A 4 29.28 -2.17 -54.74
CA ARG A 4 29.24 -1.90 -53.30
C ARG A 4 28.77 -3.16 -52.56
N ALA A 5 29.60 -3.64 -51.64
CA ALA A 5 29.20 -4.66 -50.67
C ALA A 5 28.24 -4.02 -49.65
N ALA A 6 27.09 -4.66 -49.45
CA ALA A 6 26.08 -4.27 -48.48
C ALA A 6 26.57 -4.55 -47.06
N GLU A 7 26.47 -3.54 -46.19
CA GLU A 7 26.69 -3.68 -44.75
C GLU A 7 25.63 -4.62 -44.15
N GLY A 8 26.09 -5.69 -43.50
CA GLY A 8 25.22 -6.65 -42.83
C GLY A 8 24.54 -6.08 -41.58
N PRO A 9 23.46 -6.71 -41.09
CA PRO A 9 22.70 -6.26 -39.94
C PRO A 9 23.58 -6.22 -38.69
N HIS A 10 23.63 -5.05 -38.03
CA HIS A 10 24.33 -4.89 -36.75
C HIS A 10 23.84 -5.93 -35.74
N PRO A 11 24.74 -6.62 -35.03
CA PRO A 11 24.34 -7.54 -33.97
C PRO A 11 23.58 -6.76 -32.88
N PRO A 12 22.53 -7.35 -32.28
CA PRO A 12 21.78 -6.70 -31.22
C PRO A 12 22.73 -6.28 -30.08
N PRO A 13 22.52 -5.10 -29.48
CA PRO A 13 23.36 -4.62 -28.39
C PRO A 13 23.40 -5.67 -27.28
N ARG A 14 24.60 -6.14 -26.95
CA ARG A 14 24.83 -7.07 -25.84
C ARG A 14 24.57 -6.33 -24.53
N TYR A 15 23.35 -6.43 -24.00
CA TYR A 15 23.00 -5.99 -22.65
C TYR A 15 23.60 -6.88 -21.53
N SER A 16 24.57 -7.74 -21.84
CA SER A 16 25.10 -8.78 -20.95
C SER A 16 26.12 -8.31 -19.91
N THR A 17 26.29 -7.00 -19.71
CA THR A 17 27.21 -6.44 -18.71
C THR A 17 26.57 -5.38 -17.82
N LEU A 18 25.23 -5.32 -17.76
CA LEU A 18 24.60 -4.84 -16.54
C LEU A 18 24.97 -5.85 -15.46
N SER A 19 26.11 -5.59 -14.80
CA SER A 19 26.47 -6.13 -13.50
C SER A 19 25.17 -6.36 -12.76
N LEU A 20 24.91 -7.60 -12.36
CA LEU A 20 23.79 -7.93 -11.48
C LEU A 20 24.00 -7.15 -10.18
N VAL A 21 23.66 -5.86 -10.20
CA VAL A 21 23.45 -5.04 -9.03
C VAL A 21 22.45 -5.86 -8.26
N ALA A 22 22.86 -6.36 -7.09
CA ALA A 22 22.04 -7.20 -6.26
C ALA A 22 20.62 -6.63 -6.26
N LEU A 23 19.65 -7.43 -6.69
CA LEU A 23 18.26 -6.99 -6.78
C LEU A 23 17.90 -6.30 -5.47
N PRO A 24 17.16 -5.18 -5.51
CA PRO A 24 16.80 -4.47 -4.29
C PRO A 24 16.16 -5.47 -3.32
N ILE A 25 16.69 -5.54 -2.11
CA ILE A 25 16.16 -6.42 -1.08
C ILE A 25 14.78 -5.86 -0.71
N TYR A 26 13.72 -6.58 -1.07
CA TYR A 26 12.35 -6.16 -0.77
C TYR A 26 12.08 -6.33 0.73
N PRO A 27 11.43 -5.37 1.40
CA PRO A 27 11.07 -5.55 2.78
C PRO A 27 10.02 -6.65 2.93
N THR A 28 10.14 -7.46 3.97
CA THR A 28 9.11 -8.45 4.30
C THR A 28 7.95 -7.78 5.04
N ALA A 29 6.79 -8.43 5.02
CA ALA A 29 5.60 -7.94 5.72
C ALA A 29 5.83 -7.73 7.22
N GLY A 30 6.59 -8.65 7.85
CA GLY A 30 6.98 -8.54 9.26
C GLY A 30 7.96 -7.39 9.52
N GLU A 31 8.76 -6.98 8.53
CA GLU A 31 9.60 -5.78 8.68
C GLU A 31 8.75 -4.50 8.72
N LEU A 32 7.59 -4.49 8.06
CA LEU A 32 6.73 -3.32 8.01
C LEU A 32 5.70 -3.30 9.15
N ASP A 33 5.42 -4.42 9.80
CA ASP A 33 4.46 -4.48 10.92
C ASP A 33 4.96 -3.72 12.16
N ILE A 34 4.18 -2.72 12.57
CA ILE A 34 4.46 -1.86 13.72
C ILE A 34 3.39 -1.94 14.80
N SER A 35 2.34 -2.76 14.60
CA SER A 35 1.21 -2.88 15.53
C SER A 35 1.68 -3.06 16.98
N ARG A 36 2.57 -4.03 17.19
CA ARG A 36 3.15 -4.36 18.51
C ARG A 36 3.99 -3.25 19.14
N LEU A 37 4.66 -2.42 18.32
CA LEU A 37 5.49 -1.33 18.85
C LEU A 37 4.63 -0.18 19.36
N VAL A 38 3.50 0.05 18.71
CA VAL A 38 2.67 1.24 18.91
C VAL A 38 1.73 1.08 20.11
N ASP A 39 1.36 -0.16 20.44
CA ASP A 39 0.36 -0.45 21.47
C ASP A 39 0.93 -0.53 22.90
N ASP A 40 2.23 -0.82 23.05
CA ASP A 40 2.88 -0.89 24.36
C ASP A 40 4.19 -0.09 24.39
N PRO A 41 4.11 1.24 24.63
CA PRO A 41 5.30 2.07 24.77
C PRO A 41 6.15 1.67 25.99
N SER A 42 5.58 0.99 26.98
CA SER A 42 6.31 0.48 28.14
C SER A 42 7.07 -0.81 27.84
N SER A 43 6.66 -1.58 26.84
CA SER A 43 7.42 -2.73 26.31
C SER A 43 8.66 -2.33 25.52
N SER A 44 8.86 -1.04 25.23
CA SER A 44 10.05 -0.56 24.53
C SER A 44 11.35 -0.94 25.24
N ASP A 45 11.30 -1.18 26.56
CA ASP A 45 12.41 -1.72 27.36
C ASP A 45 12.86 -3.14 26.95
N ARG A 46 12.06 -3.87 26.14
CA ARG A 46 12.41 -5.23 25.68
C ARG A 46 12.92 -5.30 24.25
N VAL A 47 12.75 -4.26 23.43
CA VAL A 47 13.28 -4.26 22.06
C VAL A 47 14.66 -3.62 22.08
N SER A 48 15.70 -4.45 22.05
CA SER A 48 17.08 -3.99 22.01
C SER A 48 17.29 -3.06 20.81
N ARG A 49 17.73 -1.84 21.08
CA ARG A 49 18.12 -0.87 20.05
C ARG A 49 19.29 -1.43 19.24
N GLN A 50 19.10 -1.60 17.94
CA GLN A 50 20.12 -2.13 17.03
C GLN A 50 20.90 -1.00 16.36
N ALA A 51 22.22 -1.19 16.22
CA ALA A 51 23.10 -0.26 15.50
C ALA A 51 23.34 -0.76 14.07
N PHE A 52 23.33 0.17 13.11
CA PHE A 52 23.56 -0.08 11.69
C PHE A 52 24.68 0.82 11.18
N ASP A 53 25.79 0.21 10.77
CA ASP A 53 27.01 0.93 10.37
C ASP A 53 27.12 1.02 8.84
N PHE A 54 27.30 2.25 8.35
CA PHE A 54 27.57 2.54 6.95
C PHE A 54 28.92 3.26 6.83
N CYS A 55 29.88 2.62 6.16
CA CYS A 55 31.29 3.00 6.23
C CYS A 55 31.84 3.63 4.93
N LEU A 56 32.79 4.55 5.08
CA LEU A 56 33.67 5.03 4.00
C LEU A 56 35.08 4.47 4.18
N GLU A 57 35.52 3.71 3.19
CA GLU A 57 36.90 3.24 3.09
C GLU A 57 37.80 4.28 2.41
N ALA A 58 39.08 4.29 2.77
CA ALA A 58 40.06 5.14 2.11
C ALA A 58 40.30 4.64 0.67
N LYS A 59 40.18 5.54 -0.32
CA LYS A 59 40.55 5.26 -1.71
C LYS A 59 42.08 5.10 -1.78
N GLY A 60 42.59 3.87 -1.73
CA GLY A 60 44.04 3.61 -1.78
C GLY A 60 44.48 2.16 -1.52
N GLY A 61 43.63 1.30 -0.97
CA GLY A 61 43.89 -0.15 -0.89
C GLY A 61 43.47 -0.85 -2.18
N ILE A 62 44.41 -1.52 -2.86
CA ILE A 62 44.16 -2.27 -4.11
C ILE A 62 43.23 -3.48 -3.85
N THR A 63 43.03 -3.87 -2.59
CA THR A 63 42.10 -4.92 -2.17
C THR A 63 40.81 -4.30 -1.58
N ARG A 64 39.68 -4.46 -2.29
CA ARG A 64 38.34 -4.14 -1.73
C ARG A 64 38.14 -4.96 -0.44
N GLY A 65 37.95 -4.30 0.70
CA GLY A 65 37.55 -4.95 1.95
C GLY A 65 38.62 -5.15 3.03
N GLN A 66 39.83 -4.60 2.89
CA GLN A 66 40.84 -4.62 3.98
C GLN A 66 41.17 -3.23 4.55
N GLY A 67 40.61 -2.16 3.98
CA GLY A 67 40.82 -0.81 4.50
C GLY A 67 39.99 -0.55 5.75
N LYS A 68 40.64 -0.18 6.86
CA LYS A 68 39.93 0.36 8.04
C LYS A 68 39.13 1.61 7.61
N PRO A 69 37.82 1.69 7.91
CA PRO A 69 37.02 2.85 7.54
C PRO A 69 37.45 4.09 8.30
N TRP A 70 37.52 5.24 7.61
CA TRP A 70 37.91 6.51 8.22
C TRP A 70 36.69 7.37 8.59
N ALA A 71 35.51 7.06 8.04
CA ALA A 71 34.24 7.65 8.45
C ALA A 71 33.15 6.57 8.49
N THR A 72 32.32 6.60 9.52
CA THR A 72 31.19 5.68 9.70
C THR A 72 29.95 6.47 10.11
N LEU A 73 28.86 6.27 9.40
CA LEU A 73 27.52 6.67 9.82
C LEU A 73 26.89 5.50 10.56
N ARG A 74 26.70 5.63 11.87
CA ARG A 74 26.02 4.64 12.70
C ARG A 74 24.61 5.11 13.00
N LEU A 75 23.61 4.37 12.56
CA LEU A 75 22.19 4.63 12.84
C LEU A 75 21.70 3.70 13.95
N PHE A 76 20.80 4.19 14.80
CA PHE A 76 20.19 3.39 15.85
C PHE A 76 18.68 3.28 15.66
N SER A 77 18.16 2.05 15.64
CA SER A 77 16.75 1.78 15.35
C SER A 77 16.19 0.67 16.23
N THR A 78 14.91 0.78 16.57
CA THR A 78 14.17 -0.19 17.39
C THR A 78 13.50 -1.21 16.47
N VAL A 79 14.25 -2.26 16.15
CA VAL A 79 13.81 -3.31 15.22
C VAL A 79 14.09 -4.71 15.77
N PRO A 80 13.31 -5.73 15.36
CA PRO A 80 13.68 -7.11 15.60
C PRO A 80 15.08 -7.40 15.04
N ALA A 81 15.88 -8.18 15.77
CA ALA A 81 17.25 -8.54 15.37
C ALA A 81 17.35 -9.26 14.00
N SER A 82 16.23 -9.78 13.50
CA SER A 82 16.14 -10.36 12.16
C SER A 82 16.22 -9.32 11.03
N LEU A 83 15.99 -8.03 11.32
CA LEU A 83 16.02 -6.97 10.31
C LEU A 83 17.46 -6.55 10.00
N GLN A 84 17.77 -6.51 8.71
CA GLN A 84 19.11 -6.10 8.22
C GLN A 84 19.19 -4.60 7.90
N ARG A 85 18.11 -3.86 8.15
CA ARG A 85 18.01 -2.43 7.88
C ARG A 85 17.30 -1.71 9.01
N PRO A 86 17.70 -0.46 9.31
CA PRO A 86 17.00 0.35 10.28
C PRO A 86 15.59 0.69 9.78
N ARG A 87 14.64 0.70 10.70
CA ARG A 87 13.25 1.11 10.48
C ARG A 87 12.88 2.22 11.44
N TYR A 88 12.13 3.19 10.93
CA TYR A 88 11.60 4.29 11.72
C TYR A 88 10.10 4.41 11.49
N THR A 89 9.37 4.76 12.54
CA THR A 89 7.94 5.09 12.45
C THR A 89 7.72 6.60 12.40
N GLY A 90 6.54 7.02 11.97
CA GLY A 90 6.18 8.44 11.94
C GLY A 90 6.27 9.08 13.34
N GLY A 91 7.09 10.12 13.49
CA GLY A 91 7.33 10.80 14.75
C GLY A 91 8.51 10.28 15.56
N GLU A 92 9.15 9.16 15.17
CA GLU A 92 10.41 8.72 15.77
C GLU A 92 11.59 9.61 15.36
N ASN A 93 12.61 9.66 16.21
CA ASN A 93 13.87 10.31 15.85
C ASN A 93 14.78 9.33 15.10
N VAL A 94 15.35 9.79 14.00
CA VAL A 94 16.52 9.18 13.37
C VAL A 94 17.74 9.61 14.17
N ASP A 95 18.05 8.81 15.17
CA ASP A 95 19.22 9.00 16.02
C ASP A 95 20.42 8.24 15.46
N GLY A 96 21.59 8.85 15.60
CA GLY A 96 22.82 8.23 15.17
C GLY A 96 24.06 8.93 15.68
N VAL A 97 25.19 8.41 15.24
CA VAL A 97 26.51 8.95 15.52
C VAL A 97 27.33 8.89 14.24
N VAL A 98 28.05 9.97 13.96
CA VAL A 98 29.12 10.00 12.97
C VAL A 98 30.44 9.72 13.68
N LEU A 99 31.12 8.65 13.28
CA LEU A 99 32.45 8.30 13.77
C LEU A 99 33.47 8.68 12.70
N LEU A 100 34.44 9.52 13.04
CA LEU A 100 35.60 9.82 12.18
C LEU A 100 36.84 9.22 12.83
N ASP A 101 37.63 8.45 12.08
CA ASP A 101 38.93 7.90 12.49
C ASP A 101 39.98 8.37 11.47
N LEU A 102 40.48 9.58 11.72
CA LEU A 102 41.40 10.30 10.84
C LEU A 102 42.85 9.99 11.24
N GLN A 103 43.49 9.11 10.47
CA GLN A 103 44.90 8.73 10.68
C GLN A 103 45.89 9.88 10.44
N ARG A 104 45.46 10.91 9.71
CA ARG A 104 46.21 12.14 9.41
C ARG A 104 45.28 13.33 9.60
N SER A 105 45.85 14.49 9.92
CA SER A 105 45.08 15.74 9.95
C SER A 105 44.42 15.98 8.59
N GLN A 106 43.12 16.24 8.60
CA GLN A 106 42.33 16.57 7.43
C GLN A 106 41.58 17.87 7.69
N SER A 107 41.64 18.79 6.74
CA SER A 107 40.85 20.02 6.82
C SER A 107 39.41 19.70 6.44
N VAL A 108 38.52 19.60 7.42
CA VAL A 108 37.09 19.39 7.26
C VAL A 108 36.40 20.74 7.39
N LEU A 109 35.55 21.10 6.42
CA LEU A 109 34.75 22.32 6.47
C LEU A 109 33.43 22.09 7.20
N ALA A 110 32.73 21.01 6.83
CA ALA A 110 31.42 20.69 7.39
C ALA A 110 31.12 19.20 7.35
N VAL A 111 30.41 18.74 8.38
CA VAL A 111 29.81 17.42 8.49
C VAL A 111 28.31 17.62 8.66
N SER A 112 27.52 17.02 7.77
CA SER A 112 26.06 17.06 7.85
C SER A 112 25.48 15.69 7.57
N VAL A 113 24.32 15.43 8.16
CA VAL A 113 23.51 14.24 7.89
C VAL A 113 22.23 14.68 7.21
N VAL A 114 21.82 13.95 6.18
CA VAL A 114 20.67 14.30 5.35
C VAL A 114 19.70 13.13 5.31
N LEU A 115 18.46 13.35 5.77
CA LEU A 115 17.35 12.42 5.61
C LEU A 115 16.61 12.77 4.32
N LYS A 116 16.56 11.82 3.39
CA LYS A 116 15.97 12.00 2.07
C LYS A 116 14.84 11.00 1.83
N GLY A 117 13.73 11.47 1.28
CA GLY A 117 12.61 10.64 0.81
C GLY A 117 12.39 10.84 -0.69
N GLN A 118 12.30 9.73 -1.43
CA GLN A 118 12.23 9.75 -2.88
C GLN A 118 11.17 8.79 -3.44
N MET A 119 10.50 9.23 -4.50
CA MET A 119 9.67 8.40 -5.37
C MET A 119 10.49 8.02 -6.60
N LEU A 120 10.58 6.71 -6.88
CA LEU A 120 11.33 6.14 -8.00
C LEU A 120 10.41 5.30 -8.87
N THR A 121 10.19 5.72 -10.10
CA THR A 121 9.33 5.05 -11.10
C THR A 121 10.12 4.52 -12.29
N SER A 122 11.34 5.01 -12.50
CA SER A 122 12.30 4.51 -13.48
C SER A 122 13.73 4.71 -12.98
N SER A 123 14.70 4.05 -13.63
CA SER A 123 16.13 4.23 -13.35
C SER A 123 16.71 5.52 -13.94
N ARG A 124 15.93 6.23 -14.77
CA ARG A 124 16.31 7.48 -15.41
C ARG A 124 16.07 8.64 -14.44
N SER A 125 16.78 9.75 -14.65
CA SER A 125 16.65 10.96 -13.81
C SER A 125 15.25 11.57 -13.85
N ASP A 126 14.45 11.26 -14.87
CA ASP A 126 13.06 11.67 -14.97
C ASP A 126 12.10 10.85 -14.10
N GLY A 127 12.46 9.62 -13.74
CA GLY A 127 11.68 8.79 -12.83
C GLY A 127 11.99 8.98 -11.36
N ILE A 128 12.79 9.98 -10.98
CA ILE A 128 13.18 10.22 -9.58
C ILE A 128 12.68 11.58 -9.12
N HIS A 129 11.84 11.60 -8.09
CA HIS A 129 11.38 12.80 -7.42
C HIS A 129 11.76 12.76 -5.94
N THR A 130 12.42 13.82 -5.45
CA THR A 130 12.73 13.97 -4.02
C THR A 130 11.65 14.83 -3.39
N PHE A 131 10.83 14.24 -2.53
CA PHE A 131 9.74 14.94 -1.84
C PHE A 131 10.12 15.32 -0.40
N LEU A 132 11.19 14.73 0.14
CA LEU A 132 11.72 15.03 1.46
C LEU A 132 13.24 15.18 1.41
N ASP A 133 13.79 16.26 1.97
CA ASP A 133 15.23 16.54 2.07
C ASP A 133 15.51 17.37 3.33
N VAL A 134 15.75 16.69 4.46
CA VAL A 134 16.02 17.31 5.76
C VAL A 134 17.51 17.24 6.06
N VAL A 135 18.14 18.40 6.26
CA VAL A 135 19.57 18.52 6.55
C VAL A 135 19.79 18.83 8.03
N ALA A 136 20.54 17.99 8.72
CA ALA A 136 21.01 18.22 10.08
C ALA A 136 22.51 18.54 10.07
N PRO A 137 22.92 19.77 10.40
CA PRO A 137 24.33 20.10 10.58
C PRO A 137 24.84 19.38 11.84
N VAL A 138 25.89 18.58 11.69
CA VAL A 138 26.49 17.82 12.79
C VAL A 138 27.73 18.53 13.33
N TRP A 139 28.51 19.14 12.43
CA TRP A 139 29.71 19.90 12.78
C TRP A 139 30.07 20.88 11.66
N ASP A 140 30.59 22.05 12.00
CA ASP A 140 31.08 23.06 11.08
C ASP A 140 32.33 23.73 11.66
N SER A 141 33.38 23.85 10.84
CA SER A 141 34.61 24.59 11.17
C SER A 141 34.33 25.99 11.70
N THR A 142 33.35 26.72 11.14
CA THR A 142 33.07 28.10 11.54
C THR A 142 32.69 28.26 13.01
N THR A 143 32.16 27.20 13.62
CA THR A 143 31.68 27.20 15.01
C THR A 143 32.59 26.41 15.95
N ALA A 144 33.36 25.45 15.43
CA ALA A 144 34.04 24.44 16.24
C ALA A 144 35.58 24.41 16.12
N GLY A 145 36.21 25.32 15.35
CA GLY A 145 37.66 25.49 15.33
C GLY A 145 38.26 25.83 13.96
N ASP A 146 39.56 25.61 13.79
CA ASP A 146 40.31 25.92 12.56
C ASP A 146 40.02 24.98 11.37
N GLY A 147 39.16 23.98 11.59
CA GLY A 147 38.75 23.01 10.59
C GLY A 147 39.69 21.80 10.45
N ASN A 148 40.80 21.73 11.19
CA ASN A 148 41.78 20.65 11.04
C ASN A 148 41.50 19.52 12.04
N LEU A 149 40.75 18.51 11.59
CA LEU A 149 40.40 17.35 12.41
C LEU A 149 41.48 16.25 12.31
N GLN A 150 41.86 15.67 13.45
CA GLN A 150 42.79 14.55 13.54
C GLN A 150 42.38 13.60 14.66
N GLY A 151 42.61 12.30 14.48
CA GLY A 151 42.31 11.29 15.48
C GLY A 151 40.86 10.82 15.40
N ARG A 152 40.28 10.47 16.55
CA ARG A 152 38.93 9.92 16.63
C ARG A 152 37.93 10.98 17.09
N HIS A 153 36.88 11.16 16.30
CA HIS A 153 35.76 12.03 16.63
C HIS A 153 34.47 11.23 16.64
N THR A 154 33.60 11.54 17.60
CA THR A 154 32.27 10.95 17.77
C THR A 154 31.29 12.10 17.82
N LEU A 155 30.47 12.23 16.77
CA LEU A 155 29.57 13.37 16.60
C LEU A 155 28.13 12.85 16.58
N PRO A 156 27.38 12.93 17.69
CA PRO A 156 25.99 12.48 17.75
C PRO A 156 25.08 13.41 16.95
N PHE A 157 23.98 12.85 16.45
CA PHE A 157 22.93 13.63 15.81
C PHE A 157 21.55 13.00 16.06
N THR A 158 20.53 13.82 15.88
CA THR A 158 19.12 13.41 15.93
C THR A 158 18.34 14.19 14.88
N ILE A 159 17.48 13.50 14.12
CA ILE A 159 16.60 14.12 13.13
C ILE A 159 15.18 13.60 13.40
N PRO A 160 14.22 14.45 13.77
CA PRO A 160 12.84 14.00 13.90
C PRO A 160 12.34 13.54 12.52
N PHE A 161 11.87 12.29 12.41
CA PHE A 161 11.36 11.78 11.15
C PHE A 161 10.04 12.49 10.82
N PRO A 162 9.97 13.26 9.71
CA PRO A 162 8.79 14.08 9.42
C PRO A 162 7.55 13.22 9.19
N THR A 163 6.47 13.52 9.91
CA THR A 163 5.15 12.91 9.70
C THR A 163 4.46 13.45 8.46
N GLU A 164 4.85 14.66 8.05
CA GLU A 164 4.31 15.37 6.90
C GLU A 164 5.43 16.05 6.10
N PHE A 165 5.17 16.34 4.82
CA PHE A 165 6.06 17.09 3.95
C PHE A 165 5.25 18.11 3.12
N PRO A 166 5.85 19.27 2.79
CA PRO A 166 5.16 20.31 2.02
C PRO A 166 4.98 19.91 0.56
N ASP A 167 3.94 20.45 -0.08
CA ASP A 167 3.73 20.31 -1.51
C ASP A 167 4.82 21.02 -2.31
N SER A 168 5.88 20.27 -2.65
CA SER A 168 6.95 20.79 -3.52
C SER A 168 6.48 21.12 -4.95
N PHE A 169 5.29 20.67 -5.36
CA PHE A 169 4.69 21.01 -6.66
C PHE A 169 4.03 22.38 -6.65
N ALA A 170 3.41 22.78 -5.53
CA ALA A 170 2.75 24.07 -5.38
C ALA A 170 3.71 25.27 -5.56
N VAL A 171 4.99 25.11 -5.18
CA VAL A 171 6.02 26.14 -5.34
C VAL A 171 6.23 26.54 -6.81
N ARG A 172 6.02 25.61 -7.76
CA ARG A 172 6.16 25.91 -9.20
C ARG A 172 4.96 26.62 -9.81
N SER A 173 3.79 26.50 -9.18
CA SER A 173 2.54 27.08 -9.68
C SER A 173 2.15 28.39 -9.03
N GLN A 174 3.00 28.99 -8.18
CA GLN A 174 2.82 30.37 -7.69
C GLN A 174 2.95 31.37 -8.85
N ARG A 175 1.94 31.38 -9.72
CA ARG A 175 1.50 32.57 -10.44
C ARG A 175 1.21 33.57 -9.35
N LYS A 176 2.09 34.57 -9.27
CA LYS A 176 1.99 35.80 -8.46
C LYS A 176 0.54 36.28 -8.39
N THR A 177 -0.24 35.77 -7.45
CA THR A 177 -1.57 36.30 -7.15
C THR A 177 -1.32 37.69 -6.59
N ARG A 178 -1.85 38.69 -7.29
CA ARG A 178 -1.82 40.08 -6.87
C ARG A 178 -2.77 40.22 -5.70
N GLU A 179 -2.30 39.92 -4.49
CA GLU A 179 -2.78 40.39 -3.19
C GLU A 179 -2.13 39.47 -2.15
N GLY A 180 -1.29 40.04 -1.29
CA GLY A 180 -0.28 39.37 -0.47
C GLY A 180 -0.80 38.54 0.70
N GLU A 181 -1.62 37.54 0.43
CA GLU A 181 -2.01 36.52 1.39
C GLU A 181 -1.32 35.20 1.03
N ASP A 182 -0.27 34.86 1.78
CA ASP A 182 0.47 33.59 1.65
C ASP A 182 -0.44 32.44 2.10
N ASP A 183 -1.11 31.78 1.15
CA ASP A 183 -1.86 30.55 1.41
C ASP A 183 -0.89 29.48 1.94
N PRO A 184 -1.11 28.90 3.15
CA PRO A 184 -0.20 27.91 3.71
C PRO A 184 -0.01 26.75 2.74
N LEU A 185 1.25 26.38 2.48
CA LEU A 185 1.58 25.24 1.62
C LEU A 185 0.84 23.99 2.12
N ALA A 186 0.14 23.32 1.21
CA ALA A 186 -0.51 22.06 1.53
C ALA A 186 0.52 21.06 2.07
N MET A 187 0.23 20.47 3.22
CA MET A 187 1.05 19.44 3.85
C MET A 187 0.47 18.07 3.53
N PHE A 188 1.33 17.12 3.20
CA PHE A 188 0.94 15.74 2.89
C PHE A 188 1.59 14.77 3.87
N PRO A 189 0.88 13.69 4.26
CA PRO A 189 1.46 12.67 5.13
C PRO A 189 2.63 11.97 4.45
N THR A 190 3.71 11.72 5.19
CA THR A 190 4.89 11.04 4.68
C THR A 190 4.56 9.58 4.32
N PRO A 191 4.70 9.17 3.04
CA PRO A 191 4.25 7.84 2.60
C PRO A 191 5.14 6.73 3.15
N GLN A 192 4.58 5.53 3.36
CA GLN A 192 5.38 4.36 3.72
C GLN A 192 6.49 4.08 2.70
N THR A 193 7.59 3.47 3.13
CA THR A 193 8.48 2.76 2.19
C THR A 193 7.66 1.75 1.37
N ILE A 194 7.75 1.87 0.05
CA ILE A 194 7.08 0.98 -0.91
C ILE A 194 8.15 0.39 -1.80
N CYS A 195 8.25 -0.93 -1.77
CA CYS A 195 9.04 -1.74 -2.68
C CYS A 195 8.24 -3.03 -2.88
N GLN A 196 7.37 -3.06 -3.90
CA GLN A 196 6.50 -4.20 -4.18
C GLN A 196 6.78 -4.73 -5.58
N ARG A 197 6.88 -6.05 -5.70
CA ARG A 197 7.11 -6.70 -7.00
C ARG A 197 5.90 -6.49 -7.91
N GLY A 198 6.16 -6.14 -9.17
CA GLY A 198 5.13 -5.86 -10.16
C GLY A 198 4.59 -4.42 -10.15
N ILE A 199 5.07 -3.57 -9.25
CA ILE A 199 4.78 -2.13 -9.25
C ILE A 199 6.06 -1.39 -9.65
N ASN A 200 6.01 -0.62 -10.74
CA ASN A 200 7.14 0.23 -11.18
C ASN A 200 7.10 1.59 -10.47
N ALA A 201 6.94 1.56 -9.16
CA ALA A 201 6.91 2.72 -8.30
C ALA A 201 7.41 2.30 -6.92
N ASN A 202 8.44 2.99 -6.45
CA ASN A 202 9.05 2.74 -5.16
C ASN A 202 9.12 4.04 -4.38
N VAL A 203 8.80 3.97 -3.10
CA VAL A 203 9.07 5.05 -2.14
C VAL A 203 10.24 4.60 -1.29
N GLN A 204 11.35 5.33 -1.34
CA GLN A 204 12.58 4.98 -0.65
C GLN A 204 13.05 6.13 0.24
N TYR A 205 13.67 5.75 1.36
CA TYR A 205 14.27 6.68 2.30
C TYR A 205 15.75 6.36 2.49
N GLU A 206 16.57 7.40 2.59
CA GLU A 206 18.02 7.31 2.68
C GLU A 206 18.52 8.31 3.71
N VAL A 207 19.41 7.88 4.60
CA VAL A 207 20.17 8.77 5.49
C VAL A 207 21.59 8.87 4.95
N THR A 208 22.01 10.08 4.64
CA THR A 208 23.27 10.35 3.96
C THR A 208 24.17 11.22 4.83
N LEU A 209 25.35 10.70 5.19
CA LEU A 209 26.44 11.50 5.74
C LEU A 209 27.18 12.21 4.60
N LYS A 210 27.29 13.53 4.71
CA LYS A 210 28.06 14.40 3.81
C LYS A 210 29.20 15.05 4.58
N ILE A 211 30.43 14.77 4.16
CA ILE A 211 31.64 15.41 4.70
C ILE A 211 32.24 16.26 3.60
N THR A 212 32.33 17.56 3.84
CA THR A 212 32.98 18.53 2.95
C THR A 212 34.34 18.86 3.51
N THR A 213 35.41 18.61 2.75
CA THR A 213 36.78 18.96 3.15
C THR A 213 37.26 20.24 2.44
N SER A 214 38.20 20.92 3.07
CA SER A 214 38.90 22.10 2.55
C SER A 214 40.16 21.69 1.78
N GLY A 215 40.55 22.51 0.79
CA GLY A 215 41.72 22.29 -0.07
C GLY A 215 41.51 22.86 -1.48
N LEU A 216 42.57 22.83 -2.31
CA LEU A 216 42.49 23.25 -3.73
C LEU A 216 41.44 22.47 -4.54
N PHE A 217 41.09 21.27 -4.08
CA PHE A 217 39.97 20.48 -4.60
C PHE A 217 39.01 20.17 -3.45
N LYS A 218 37.84 20.80 -3.44
CA LYS A 218 36.76 20.48 -2.50
C LYS A 218 36.27 19.05 -2.75
N SER A 219 36.85 18.06 -2.05
CA SER A 219 36.33 16.70 -2.09
C SER A 219 35.07 16.61 -1.25
N ARG A 220 34.00 16.08 -1.85
CA ARG A 220 32.75 15.75 -1.16
C ARG A 220 32.73 14.25 -0.93
N HIS A 221 32.80 13.84 0.33
CA HIS A 221 32.66 12.46 0.72
C HIS A 221 31.22 12.20 1.13
N ARG A 222 30.69 11.04 0.72
CA ARG A 222 29.30 10.69 0.94
C ARG A 222 29.15 9.21 1.25
N VAL A 223 28.53 8.88 2.36
CA VAL A 223 28.05 7.53 2.67
C VAL A 223 26.58 7.58 3.00
N SER A 224 25.88 6.54 2.59
CA SER A 224 24.44 6.48 2.64
C SER A 224 23.97 5.14 3.17
N GLY A 225 22.90 5.18 3.96
CA GLY A 225 22.16 4.00 4.39
C GLY A 225 20.70 4.10 3.99
N THR A 226 20.17 3.07 3.32
CA THR A 226 18.73 2.94 3.07
C THR A 226 18.02 2.57 4.36
N ILE A 227 16.90 3.23 4.63
CA ILE A 227 16.10 3.01 5.83
C ILE A 227 14.65 2.68 5.44
N LEU A 228 13.93 2.00 6.34
CA LEU A 228 12.50 1.75 6.20
C LEU A 228 11.72 2.81 6.98
N HIS A 229 10.64 3.31 6.39
CA HIS A 229 9.67 4.17 7.05
C HIS A 229 8.28 3.53 7.06
N VAL A 230 7.65 3.51 8.22
CA VAL A 230 6.26 3.07 8.39
C VAL A 230 5.44 4.18 9.06
N PRO A 231 4.46 4.80 8.39
CA PRO A 231 3.65 5.84 9.01
C PRO A 231 2.79 5.21 10.12
N VAL A 232 2.54 5.96 11.20
CA VAL A 232 1.63 5.54 12.26
C VAL A 232 0.23 6.07 11.93
N ILE A 233 -0.57 5.24 11.26
CA ILE A 233 -1.96 5.55 10.92
C ILE A 233 -2.82 4.67 11.81
N ARG A 234 -3.61 5.27 12.69
CA ARG A 234 -4.43 4.55 13.67
C ARG A 234 -5.84 4.34 13.17
N ALA A 235 -6.36 3.15 13.43
CA ALA A 235 -7.79 2.89 13.27
C ALA A 235 -8.59 3.69 14.33
N PRO A 236 -9.85 4.07 14.05
CA PRO A 236 -10.73 4.57 15.08
C PRO A 236 -11.04 3.48 16.10
N PRO A 237 -11.47 3.83 17.33
CA PRO A 237 -11.96 2.86 18.30
C PRO A 237 -13.08 1.99 17.74
N LEU A 238 -13.11 0.71 18.13
CA LEU A 238 -14.19 -0.20 17.76
C LEU A 238 -15.49 0.17 18.48
N PRO A 239 -16.66 -0.05 17.87
CA PRO A 239 -17.94 0.09 18.55
C PRO A 239 -18.01 -0.77 19.83
N PRO A 240 -18.69 -0.32 20.90
CA PRO A 240 -18.65 -0.99 22.21
C PRO A 240 -19.05 -2.47 22.19
N LEU A 241 -20.07 -2.83 21.42
CA LEU A 241 -20.55 -4.20 21.29
C LEU A 241 -19.50 -5.11 20.64
N ARG A 242 -18.84 -4.62 19.57
CA ARG A 242 -17.75 -5.35 18.91
C ARG A 242 -16.51 -5.45 19.79
N ALA A 243 -16.15 -4.36 20.47
CA ALA A 243 -15.02 -4.37 21.41
C ALA A 243 -15.24 -5.42 22.52
N SER A 244 -16.44 -5.44 23.11
CA SER A 244 -16.80 -6.42 24.13
C SER A 244 -16.74 -7.86 23.60
N ALA A 245 -17.18 -8.08 22.36
CA ALA A 245 -17.12 -9.40 21.73
C ALA A 245 -15.68 -9.90 21.56
N TYR A 246 -14.76 -9.04 21.09
CA TYR A 246 -13.35 -9.42 20.96
C TYR A 246 -12.66 -9.63 22.31
N VAL A 247 -12.96 -8.79 23.32
CA VAL A 247 -12.42 -8.97 24.68
C VAL A 247 -12.92 -10.28 25.30
N GLY A 248 -14.21 -10.59 25.14
CA GLY A 248 -14.82 -11.80 25.70
C GLY A 248 -14.62 -13.06 24.87
N GLY A 249 -14.04 -12.96 23.66
CA GLY A 249 -13.98 -14.07 22.71
C GLY A 249 -15.35 -14.59 22.28
N SER A 250 -16.38 -13.73 22.29
CA SER A 250 -17.73 -14.09 21.89
C SER A 250 -17.96 -13.85 20.39
N PHE A 251 -19.08 -14.35 19.87
CA PHE A 251 -19.51 -14.06 18.51
C PHE A 251 -19.88 -12.58 18.34
N LEU A 252 -19.77 -12.10 17.10
CA LEU A 252 -20.18 -10.75 16.75
C LEU A 252 -21.71 -10.64 16.69
N ILE A 253 -22.23 -9.50 17.11
CA ILE A 253 -23.65 -9.18 17.00
C ILE A 253 -23.93 -8.77 15.55
N GLY A 254 -24.93 -9.39 14.92
CA GLY A 254 -25.29 -9.15 13.53
C GLY A 254 -25.94 -7.78 13.27
N PRO A 255 -26.05 -7.36 12.00
CA PRO A 255 -26.55 -6.03 11.62
C PRO A 255 -28.01 -5.75 12.03
N ARG A 256 -28.81 -6.79 12.27
CA ARG A 256 -30.18 -6.64 12.78
C ARG A 256 -30.21 -6.11 14.22
N ASP A 257 -29.30 -6.60 15.04
CA ASP A 257 -29.25 -6.31 16.48
C ASP A 257 -28.28 -5.16 16.81
N ASP A 258 -27.32 -4.87 15.93
CA ASP A 258 -26.41 -3.71 16.01
C ASP A 258 -26.34 -2.95 14.67
N PRO A 259 -27.40 -2.24 14.24
CA PRO A 259 -27.38 -1.54 12.96
C PRO A 259 -26.31 -0.46 12.87
N THR A 260 -25.87 0.10 14.00
CA THR A 260 -24.82 1.14 14.03
C THR A 260 -23.42 0.58 13.82
N GLY A 261 -23.18 -0.65 14.27
CA GLY A 261 -21.92 -1.35 14.11
C GLY A 261 -21.67 -1.84 12.69
N TRP A 262 -22.64 -1.78 11.78
CA TRP A 262 -22.53 -2.32 10.43
C TRP A 262 -22.87 -1.26 9.36
N GLN A 263 -22.14 -1.29 8.26
CA GLN A 263 -22.39 -0.51 7.06
C GLN A 263 -22.98 -1.45 6.00
N PRO A 264 -24.28 -1.35 5.68
CA PRO A 264 -24.85 -2.09 4.57
C PRO A 264 -24.30 -1.53 3.25
N LEU A 265 -23.97 -2.45 2.35
CA LEU A 265 -23.66 -2.18 0.95
C LEU A 265 -24.99 -2.24 0.16
N PRO A 266 -25.14 -1.49 -0.94
CA PRO A 266 -26.24 -1.65 -1.89
C PRO A 266 -26.63 -3.10 -2.15
N THR A 267 -27.92 -3.35 -1.96
CA THR A 267 -28.57 -4.61 -2.25
C THR A 267 -28.44 -4.91 -3.74
N PHE A 268 -28.28 -6.19 -4.08
CA PHE A 268 -28.30 -6.66 -5.46
C PHE A 268 -29.21 -7.87 -5.60
N HIS A 269 -29.74 -8.03 -6.80
CA HIS A 269 -30.71 -9.07 -7.10
C HIS A 269 -30.09 -10.16 -7.97
N VAL A 270 -30.38 -11.41 -7.62
CA VAL A 270 -29.82 -12.59 -8.26
C VAL A 270 -30.95 -13.50 -8.71
N ARG A 271 -30.86 -14.04 -9.92
CA ARG A 271 -31.64 -15.18 -10.35
C ARG A 271 -30.78 -16.43 -10.21
N ALA A 272 -31.20 -17.35 -9.35
CA ALA A 272 -30.56 -18.64 -9.17
C ALA A 272 -31.50 -19.74 -9.65
N ALA A 273 -31.02 -20.67 -10.47
CA ALA A 273 -31.80 -21.80 -10.97
C ALA A 273 -31.00 -23.10 -10.82
N VAL A 274 -31.66 -24.19 -10.45
CA VAL A 274 -31.08 -25.53 -10.63
C VAL A 274 -30.91 -25.75 -12.14
N ARG A 275 -29.77 -26.27 -12.60
CA ARG A 275 -29.52 -26.43 -14.05
C ARG A 275 -30.65 -27.23 -14.73
N GLY A 276 -31.36 -26.57 -15.65
CA GLY A 276 -32.51 -27.15 -16.38
C GLY A 276 -33.85 -27.11 -15.61
N GLY A 277 -33.90 -26.45 -14.45
CA GLY A 277 -35.07 -26.34 -13.59
C GLY A 277 -35.62 -24.92 -13.45
N GLU A 278 -36.52 -24.77 -12.47
CA GLU A 278 -37.12 -23.48 -12.10
C GLU A 278 -36.09 -22.55 -11.45
N SER A 279 -36.31 -21.25 -11.59
CA SER A 279 -35.45 -20.21 -11.02
C SER A 279 -36.12 -19.50 -9.85
N CYS A 280 -35.32 -19.16 -8.83
CA CYS A 280 -35.70 -18.33 -7.70
C CYS A 280 -35.08 -16.93 -7.82
N HIS A 281 -35.82 -15.91 -7.39
CA HIS A 281 -35.33 -14.56 -7.20
C HIS A 281 -34.79 -14.38 -5.78
N ILE A 282 -33.52 -13.98 -5.66
CA ILE A 282 -32.82 -13.80 -4.40
C ILE A 282 -32.33 -12.36 -4.29
N GLU A 283 -32.78 -11.65 -3.26
CA GLU A 283 -32.27 -10.36 -2.84
C GLU A 283 -31.09 -10.56 -1.89
N CYS A 284 -29.94 -9.98 -2.19
CA CYS A 284 -28.73 -10.12 -1.39
C CYS A 284 -28.27 -8.76 -0.86
N THR A 285 -28.04 -8.67 0.45
CA THR A 285 -27.44 -7.49 1.10
C THR A 285 -26.19 -7.91 1.84
N VAL A 286 -25.04 -7.36 1.46
CA VAL A 286 -23.78 -7.51 2.21
C VAL A 286 -23.64 -6.33 3.16
N SER A 287 -23.19 -6.57 4.38
CA SER A 287 -22.82 -5.54 5.36
C SER A 287 -21.38 -5.76 5.82
N ILE A 288 -20.66 -4.67 6.08
CA ILE A 288 -19.29 -4.71 6.63
C ILE A 288 -19.23 -3.96 7.95
N ALA A 289 -18.28 -4.30 8.81
CA ALA A 289 -18.14 -3.68 10.12
C ALA A 289 -17.79 -2.17 10.05
N ASN A 290 -18.43 -1.34 10.88
CA ASN A 290 -18.03 0.05 11.12
C ASN A 290 -17.00 0.17 12.26
N PRO A 291 -16.01 1.07 12.19
CA PRO A 291 -15.73 1.97 11.07
C PRO A 291 -15.17 1.22 9.87
N THR A 292 -15.33 1.78 8.66
CA THR A 292 -14.75 1.25 7.40
C THR A 292 -13.23 1.45 7.30
N THR A 293 -12.54 1.46 8.45
CA THR A 293 -11.10 1.63 8.61
C THR A 293 -10.54 0.44 9.39
N TYR A 294 -9.66 -0.33 8.77
CA TYR A 294 -9.17 -1.59 9.31
C TYR A 294 -7.64 -1.62 9.34
N THR A 295 -7.06 -2.22 10.38
CA THR A 295 -5.61 -2.37 10.49
C THR A 295 -5.15 -3.57 9.69
N ARG A 296 -4.08 -3.43 8.88
CA ARG A 296 -3.49 -4.57 8.16
C ARG A 296 -3.10 -5.71 9.11
N GLY A 297 -3.10 -6.94 8.61
CA GLY A 297 -2.85 -8.13 9.44
C GLY A 297 -4.06 -8.59 10.27
N THR A 298 -5.17 -7.84 10.28
CA THR A 298 -6.43 -8.23 10.94
C THR A 298 -7.47 -8.75 9.93
N VAL A 299 -8.75 -8.63 10.27
CA VAL A 299 -9.90 -9.04 9.45
C VAL A 299 -10.90 -7.91 9.26
N ILE A 300 -11.65 -7.97 8.15
CA ILE A 300 -12.87 -7.19 7.93
C ILE A 300 -14.06 -8.12 8.20
N PRO A 301 -14.77 -7.97 9.34
CA PRO A 301 -16.01 -8.69 9.54
C PRO A 301 -17.06 -8.26 8.52
N CYS A 302 -17.72 -9.24 7.90
CA CYS A 302 -18.79 -9.05 6.95
C CYS A 302 -19.99 -9.94 7.31
N TYR A 303 -21.16 -9.57 6.81
CA TYR A 303 -22.41 -10.29 7.02
C TYR A 303 -23.21 -10.27 5.73
N LEU A 304 -23.71 -11.43 5.28
CA LEU A 304 -24.53 -11.55 4.09
C LEU A 304 -25.94 -11.95 4.50
N VAL A 305 -26.95 -11.24 4.00
CA VAL A 305 -28.35 -11.60 4.12
C VAL A 305 -28.90 -11.87 2.72
N CYS A 306 -29.50 -13.04 2.54
CA CYS A 306 -30.15 -13.46 1.31
C CYS A 306 -31.64 -13.71 1.58
N ARG A 307 -32.52 -13.06 0.83
CA ARG A 307 -33.97 -13.18 0.95
C ARG A 307 -34.61 -13.62 -0.35
N THR A 308 -35.67 -14.39 -0.25
CA THR A 308 -36.59 -14.65 -1.37
C THR A 308 -37.97 -14.11 -1.02
N SER A 309 -38.68 -13.60 -2.02
CA SER A 309 -40.08 -13.16 -1.86
C SER A 309 -41.06 -14.33 -1.88
N SER A 310 -40.62 -15.51 -2.34
CA SER A 310 -41.48 -16.69 -2.46
C SER A 310 -41.35 -17.58 -1.23
N THR A 311 -42.48 -18.08 -0.74
CA THR A 311 -42.52 -18.95 0.45
C THR A 311 -42.60 -20.43 0.09
N ASP A 312 -42.49 -20.79 -1.18
CA ASP A 312 -42.54 -22.17 -1.64
C ASP A 312 -41.28 -22.95 -1.28
N ASP A 313 -41.44 -24.24 -1.00
CA ASP A 313 -40.36 -25.11 -0.55
C ASP A 313 -39.21 -25.19 -1.56
N ARG A 314 -39.49 -25.04 -2.86
CA ARG A 314 -38.46 -25.09 -3.91
C ARG A 314 -37.60 -23.83 -3.91
N SER A 315 -38.19 -22.63 -3.84
CA SER A 315 -37.42 -21.39 -3.70
C SER A 315 -36.54 -21.39 -2.46
N ASN A 316 -37.06 -21.89 -1.34
CA ASN A 316 -36.27 -22.05 -0.11
C ASN A 316 -35.12 -23.05 -0.28
N ALA A 317 -35.35 -24.16 -0.98
CA ALA A 317 -34.29 -25.12 -1.29
C ALA A 317 -33.20 -24.51 -2.19
N ILE A 318 -33.58 -23.69 -3.18
CA ILE A 318 -32.64 -22.96 -4.04
C ILE A 318 -31.86 -21.92 -3.23
N LEU A 319 -32.53 -21.15 -2.35
CA LEU A 319 -31.89 -20.18 -1.45
C LEU A 319 -30.87 -20.86 -0.52
N HIS A 320 -31.23 -22.02 0.02
CA HIS A 320 -30.33 -22.83 0.85
C HIS A 320 -29.13 -23.35 0.05
N ALA A 321 -29.35 -23.87 -1.16
CA ALA A 321 -28.26 -24.30 -2.04
C ALA A 321 -27.33 -23.13 -2.41
N PHE A 322 -27.89 -21.96 -2.72
CA PHE A 322 -27.16 -20.75 -3.09
C PHE A 322 -26.21 -20.29 -1.98
N THR A 323 -26.69 -20.27 -0.74
CA THR A 323 -25.89 -19.88 0.43
C THR A 323 -24.88 -20.97 0.81
N ALA A 324 -25.28 -22.26 0.81
CA ALA A 324 -24.40 -23.38 1.14
C ALA A 324 -23.21 -23.53 0.18
N GLN A 325 -23.38 -23.13 -1.08
CA GLN A 325 -22.31 -23.16 -2.09
C GLN A 325 -21.46 -21.89 -2.14
N ASN A 326 -21.69 -20.92 -1.23
CA ASN A 326 -20.97 -19.65 -1.19
C ASN A 326 -20.95 -18.92 -2.54
N CYS A 327 -22.09 -18.87 -3.21
CA CYS A 327 -22.22 -18.25 -4.54
C CYS A 327 -21.91 -16.75 -4.54
N VAL A 328 -21.83 -16.09 -3.39
CA VAL A 328 -21.42 -14.68 -3.24
C VAL A 328 -19.97 -14.61 -2.76
N SER A 329 -19.12 -13.90 -3.49
CA SER A 329 -17.79 -13.48 -3.04
C SER A 329 -17.82 -12.05 -2.54
N LEU A 330 -16.98 -11.76 -1.55
CA LEU A 330 -16.59 -10.40 -1.18
C LEU A 330 -15.07 -10.35 -1.18
N ASP A 331 -14.48 -9.59 -2.09
CA ASP A 331 -13.05 -9.54 -2.35
C ASP A 331 -12.51 -8.14 -2.07
N LEU A 332 -11.41 -8.06 -1.32
CA LEU A 332 -10.65 -6.83 -1.08
C LEU A 332 -9.63 -6.66 -2.19
N PHE A 333 -9.63 -5.50 -2.84
CA PHE A 333 -8.64 -5.11 -3.83
C PHE A 333 -7.83 -3.93 -3.33
N GLN A 334 -6.52 -4.00 -3.52
CA GLN A 334 -5.61 -2.86 -3.38
C GLN A 334 -5.33 -2.27 -4.76
N ARG A 335 -5.51 -0.96 -4.89
CA ARG A 335 -5.19 -0.20 -6.10
C ARG A 335 -4.05 0.76 -5.81
N VAL A 336 -3.02 0.71 -6.65
CA VAL A 336 -1.86 1.60 -6.58
C VAL A 336 -1.80 2.42 -7.85
N HIS A 337 -2.06 3.72 -7.71
CA HIS A 337 -1.99 4.70 -8.77
C HIS A 337 -0.76 5.58 -8.59
N TYR A 338 0.01 5.78 -9.66
CA TYR A 338 1.18 6.65 -9.62
C TYR A 338 1.46 7.27 -10.99
N TYR A 339 2.23 8.36 -10.98
CA TYR A 339 2.69 9.04 -12.19
C TYR A 339 4.00 8.44 -12.68
N GLN A 340 4.13 8.13 -13.97
CA GLN A 340 5.40 7.61 -14.52
C GLN A 340 6.55 8.62 -14.39
N ASP A 341 6.27 9.91 -14.59
CA ASP A 341 7.17 10.98 -14.16
C ASP A 341 6.58 11.63 -12.91
N PRO A 342 7.06 11.29 -11.70
CA PRO A 342 6.51 11.82 -10.46
C PRO A 342 6.66 13.34 -10.36
N ARG A 343 7.53 13.99 -11.16
CA ARG A 343 7.73 15.46 -11.16
C ARG A 343 6.67 16.21 -11.96
N VAL A 344 5.89 15.50 -12.77
CA VAL A 344 4.77 16.03 -13.58
C VAL A 344 3.44 15.79 -12.88
N ALA A 345 3.44 15.15 -11.71
CA ALA A 345 2.25 15.06 -10.87
C ALA A 345 1.67 16.47 -10.68
N ALA A 346 0.43 16.67 -11.12
CA ALA A 346 -0.28 17.90 -10.83
C ALA A 346 -0.62 17.91 -9.33
N PRO A 347 -0.65 19.09 -8.68
CA PRO A 347 -1.18 19.18 -7.33
C PRO A 347 -2.58 18.56 -7.31
N VAL A 348 -2.78 17.59 -6.41
CA VAL A 348 -4.05 16.90 -6.22
C VAL A 348 -4.99 17.90 -5.55
N ASN A 349 -5.54 18.81 -6.34
CA ASN A 349 -6.52 19.75 -5.81
C ASN A 349 -7.76 18.96 -5.40
N ALA A 350 -7.99 18.95 -4.09
CA ALA A 350 -9.13 18.40 -3.42
C ALA A 350 -10.44 18.77 -4.13
N SER A 351 -11.23 17.76 -4.49
CA SER A 351 -12.67 17.80 -4.76
C SER A 351 -13.23 18.72 -5.87
N GLY A 352 -12.45 19.53 -6.56
CA GLY A 352 -12.94 20.37 -7.65
C GLY A 352 -12.62 19.76 -9.01
N ALA A 353 -13.64 19.41 -9.80
CA ALA A 353 -13.51 18.96 -11.18
C ALA A 353 -12.75 19.98 -12.05
N VAL A 354 -11.41 19.90 -12.07
CA VAL A 354 -10.60 20.66 -13.01
C VAL A 354 -10.80 20.02 -14.37
N LYS A 355 -11.47 20.74 -15.28
CA LYS A 355 -11.51 20.40 -16.70
C LYS A 355 -10.07 20.34 -17.20
N ILE A 356 -9.53 19.13 -17.30
CA ILE A 356 -8.22 18.84 -17.88
C ILE A 356 -8.28 19.31 -19.34
N GLY A 357 -7.73 20.49 -19.61
CA GLY A 357 -7.43 20.94 -20.97
C GLY A 357 -6.51 19.90 -21.63
N GLN A 358 -6.70 19.64 -22.92
CA GLN A 358 -6.07 18.59 -23.73
C GLN A 358 -4.52 18.67 -23.89
N GLY A 359 -3.80 19.34 -22.99
CA GLY A 359 -2.33 19.36 -22.99
C GLY A 359 -1.78 18.14 -22.25
N SER A 360 -1.15 17.21 -23.00
CA SER A 360 -0.32 16.10 -22.52
C SER A 360 -0.83 15.38 -21.27
N LYS A 361 -1.68 14.35 -21.44
CA LYS A 361 -2.05 13.44 -20.35
C LYS A 361 -0.78 12.78 -19.81
N ALA A 362 -0.27 13.26 -18.67
CA ALA A 362 0.80 12.58 -17.96
C ALA A 362 0.40 11.12 -17.77
N ALA A 363 1.26 10.19 -18.20
CA ALA A 363 0.96 8.77 -18.18
C ALA A 363 0.81 8.31 -16.72
N ARG A 364 -0.45 8.05 -16.31
CA ARG A 364 -0.79 7.50 -15.00
C ARG A 364 -0.83 5.98 -15.14
N SER A 365 -0.10 5.29 -14.28
CA SER A 365 -0.13 3.84 -14.17
C SER A 365 -1.11 3.42 -13.07
N ASN A 366 -1.77 2.29 -13.26
CA ASN A 366 -2.66 1.67 -12.28
C ASN A 366 -2.25 0.20 -12.12
N ASN A 367 -2.06 -0.24 -10.89
CA ASN A 367 -1.90 -1.66 -10.56
C ASN A 367 -2.97 -2.06 -9.54
N SER A 368 -3.60 -3.22 -9.74
CA SER A 368 -4.63 -3.77 -8.86
C SER A 368 -4.22 -5.18 -8.41
N GLU A 369 -4.26 -5.44 -7.10
CA GLU A 369 -3.95 -6.75 -6.51
C GLU A 369 -5.06 -7.18 -5.54
N GLU A 370 -5.43 -8.46 -5.58
CA GLU A 370 -6.36 -9.08 -4.63
C GLU A 370 -5.69 -9.15 -3.24
N GLY A 371 -6.22 -8.40 -2.29
CA GLY A 371 -5.74 -8.32 -0.91
C GLY A 371 -6.37 -9.35 0.05
N GLY A 372 -7.48 -9.97 -0.34
CA GLY A 372 -8.14 -11.05 0.41
C GLY A 372 -9.57 -11.34 -0.08
N THR A 373 -10.09 -12.52 0.26
CA THR A 373 -11.47 -12.94 -0.05
C THR A 373 -12.19 -13.32 1.25
N ALA A 374 -13.47 -13.00 1.35
CA ALA A 374 -14.31 -13.40 2.48
C ALA A 374 -14.42 -14.92 2.59
N VAL A 375 -14.26 -15.41 3.82
CA VAL A 375 -14.67 -16.75 4.22
C VAL A 375 -16.05 -16.61 4.85
N TRP A 376 -17.03 -17.38 4.37
CA TRP A 376 -18.42 -17.34 4.87
C TRP A 376 -18.75 -18.58 5.71
N TRP A 377 -19.59 -18.41 6.73
CA TRP A 377 -20.12 -19.48 7.56
C TRP A 377 -21.53 -19.14 8.09
N THR A 378 -22.29 -20.15 8.50
CA THR A 378 -23.62 -19.96 9.09
C THR A 378 -23.50 -19.49 10.55
N PRO A 379 -24.21 -18.40 10.95
CA PRO A 379 -24.20 -17.90 12.33
C PRO A 379 -24.67 -18.94 13.33
N ARG A 380 -23.97 -19.09 14.47
CA ARG A 380 -24.35 -20.07 15.51
C ARG A 380 -25.64 -19.72 16.26
N ALA A 381 -26.04 -18.45 16.27
CA ALA A 381 -27.29 -18.01 16.91
C ALA A 381 -28.53 -18.73 16.32
N HIS A 382 -28.48 -19.12 15.04
CA HIS A 382 -29.52 -19.92 14.39
C HIS A 382 -29.58 -21.36 14.90
N VAL A 383 -28.45 -21.91 15.35
CA VAL A 383 -28.36 -23.31 15.84
C VAL A 383 -28.84 -23.40 17.29
N ALA A 384 -28.54 -22.40 18.12
CA ALA A 384 -28.82 -22.45 19.56
C ALA A 384 -30.28 -22.15 19.93
N ARG A 385 -31.06 -21.50 19.05
CA ARG A 385 -32.43 -21.06 19.39
C ARG A 385 -33.48 -22.17 19.41
N GLY A 386 -33.14 -23.43 19.09
CA GLY A 386 -34.04 -24.56 19.23
C GLY A 386 -35.35 -24.47 18.44
N ASP A 387 -35.50 -23.49 17.53
CA ASP A 387 -36.67 -23.30 16.67
C ASP A 387 -36.75 -24.38 15.57
N VAL A 388 -35.78 -25.29 15.51
CA VAL A 388 -35.91 -26.57 14.81
C VAL A 388 -36.69 -27.52 15.74
N LYS A 389 -38.00 -27.34 15.82
CA LYS A 389 -38.85 -28.52 16.03
C LYS A 389 -38.69 -29.36 14.76
N GLU A 390 -38.33 -30.64 14.91
CA GLU A 390 -38.24 -31.63 13.82
C GLU A 390 -39.55 -31.72 13.00
N ASP A 391 -40.66 -31.22 13.55
CA ASP A 391 -41.95 -31.14 12.88
C ASP A 391 -42.13 -29.80 12.14
N GLY A 392 -41.66 -29.74 10.90
CA GLY A 392 -42.08 -28.76 9.89
C GLY A 392 -41.10 -27.62 9.67
N PHE A 393 -40.39 -27.67 8.54
CA PHE A 393 -39.69 -26.55 7.90
C PHE A 393 -40.63 -25.34 7.82
N LYS A 394 -40.62 -24.45 8.82
CA LYS A 394 -41.22 -23.12 8.66
C LYS A 394 -40.37 -22.41 7.61
N SER A 395 -40.98 -22.21 6.45
CA SER A 395 -40.51 -21.46 5.28
C SER A 395 -39.65 -20.26 5.71
N MET A 396 -38.32 -20.47 5.74
CA MET A 396 -37.36 -19.44 6.12
C MET A 396 -36.99 -18.70 4.85
N SER A 397 -37.76 -17.67 4.52
CA SER A 397 -37.56 -16.83 3.32
C SER A 397 -36.32 -15.94 3.41
N GLU A 398 -35.52 -16.08 4.47
CA GLU A 398 -34.32 -15.30 4.75
C GLU A 398 -33.25 -16.22 5.34
N LEU A 399 -32.07 -16.21 4.72
CA LEU A 399 -30.87 -16.86 5.23
C LEU A 399 -29.77 -15.81 5.45
N SER A 400 -28.90 -16.08 6.41
CA SER A 400 -27.76 -15.20 6.67
C SER A 400 -26.47 -15.97 6.89
N LEU A 401 -25.37 -15.38 6.45
CA LEU A 401 -24.00 -15.86 6.64
C LEU A 401 -23.19 -14.79 7.36
N GLU A 402 -22.40 -15.20 8.34
CA GLU A 402 -21.28 -14.42 8.86
C GLU A 402 -20.06 -14.64 7.97
N GLY A 403 -19.18 -13.65 7.88
CA GLY A 403 -17.93 -13.81 7.19
C GLY A 403 -16.83 -12.89 7.67
N GLU A 404 -15.62 -13.16 7.20
CA GLU A 404 -14.49 -12.26 7.40
C GLU A 404 -13.53 -12.26 6.21
N VAL A 405 -13.05 -11.07 5.83
CA VAL A 405 -11.97 -10.91 4.85
C VAL A 405 -10.64 -10.76 5.60
N HIS A 406 -9.71 -11.69 5.40
CA HIS A 406 -8.37 -11.60 6.01
C HIS A 406 -7.51 -10.56 5.30
N ILE A 407 -7.01 -9.58 6.05
CA ILE A 407 -6.13 -8.54 5.53
C ILE A 407 -4.68 -9.00 5.64
N ASP A 408 -3.95 -9.06 4.53
CA ASP A 408 -2.52 -9.38 4.56
C ASP A 408 -1.74 -8.31 5.35
N VAL A 409 -0.78 -8.74 6.17
CA VAL A 409 0.11 -7.83 6.92
C VAL A 409 1.07 -7.07 5.98
N ALA A 410 1.27 -7.57 4.77
CA ALA A 410 2.05 -6.94 3.71
C ALA A 410 1.28 -5.86 2.95
N LEU A 411 -0.05 -5.76 3.14
CA LEU A 411 -0.88 -4.82 2.40
C LEU A 411 -0.42 -3.39 2.71
N LEU A 412 -0.11 -2.62 1.66
CA LEU A 412 0.24 -1.21 1.81
C LEU A 412 -0.92 -0.45 2.49
N PRO A 413 -0.64 0.45 3.46
CA PRO A 413 -1.68 1.27 4.04
C PRO A 413 -2.25 2.26 3.02
N THR A 414 -3.49 2.69 3.21
CA THR A 414 -4.11 3.75 2.41
C THR A 414 -3.28 5.02 2.50
N CYS A 415 -2.93 5.58 1.35
CA CYS A 415 -2.05 6.73 1.21
C CYS A 415 -2.52 7.58 0.03
N ALA A 416 -2.54 8.90 0.18
CA ALA A 416 -2.85 9.82 -0.91
C ALA A 416 -1.90 11.02 -0.85
N VAL A 417 -0.95 11.03 -1.78
CA VAL A 417 0.05 12.10 -1.97
C VAL A 417 0.12 12.45 -3.46
N PRO A 418 0.66 13.62 -3.86
CA PRO A 418 0.54 14.09 -5.25
C PRO A 418 0.99 13.10 -6.33
N PHE A 419 2.07 12.36 -6.07
CA PHE A 419 2.67 11.42 -7.03
C PHE A 419 2.22 9.96 -6.86
N LEU A 420 1.47 9.63 -5.80
CA LEU A 420 1.12 8.26 -5.42
C LEU A 420 -0.18 8.21 -4.61
N GLU A 421 -1.08 7.32 -5.02
CA GLU A 421 -2.30 6.99 -4.32
C GLU A 421 -2.39 5.46 -4.14
N VAL A 422 -2.63 5.03 -2.91
CA VAL A 422 -2.93 3.65 -2.54
C VAL A 422 -4.33 3.64 -1.94
N SER A 423 -5.28 3.02 -2.64
CA SER A 423 -6.67 2.89 -2.24
C SER A 423 -7.07 1.42 -2.13
N HIS A 424 -8.15 1.15 -1.40
CA HIS A 424 -8.66 -0.18 -1.20
C HIS A 424 -10.16 -0.19 -1.41
N ASP A 425 -10.63 -1.20 -2.14
CA ASP A 425 -12.03 -1.34 -2.48
C ASP A 425 -12.49 -2.77 -2.25
N LEU A 426 -13.70 -2.93 -1.72
CA LEU A 426 -14.39 -4.19 -1.62
C LEU A 426 -15.29 -4.39 -2.83
N HIS A 427 -15.17 -5.55 -3.47
CA HIS A 427 -15.94 -5.94 -4.63
C HIS A 427 -16.82 -7.13 -4.27
N VAL A 428 -18.12 -7.03 -4.58
CA VAL A 428 -19.02 -8.17 -4.50
C VAL A 428 -19.12 -8.80 -5.90
N SER A 429 -18.91 -10.11 -5.95
CA SER A 429 -19.00 -10.88 -7.20
C SER A 429 -19.76 -12.18 -6.98
N LEU A 430 -20.26 -12.78 -8.06
CA LEU A 430 -20.87 -14.11 -8.01
C LEU A 430 -19.88 -15.17 -8.45
N LYS A 431 -19.78 -16.27 -7.70
CA LYS A 431 -18.98 -17.44 -8.05
C LYS A 431 -19.85 -18.45 -8.80
N GLY A 432 -19.24 -19.08 -9.81
CA GLY A 432 -19.85 -20.22 -10.48
C GLY A 432 -20.15 -21.35 -9.49
N SER A 433 -21.30 -21.98 -9.66
CA SER A 433 -21.75 -23.14 -8.89
C SER A 433 -21.78 -24.38 -9.79
N GLN A 434 -21.57 -25.56 -9.19
CA GLN A 434 -21.67 -26.83 -9.91
C GLN A 434 -23.12 -27.18 -10.26
N ASP A 435 -24.07 -26.79 -9.40
CA ASP A 435 -25.47 -27.22 -9.50
C ASP A 435 -26.43 -26.09 -9.88
N LEU A 436 -26.03 -24.84 -9.62
CA LEU A 436 -26.82 -23.65 -9.86
C LEU A 436 -26.28 -22.86 -11.04
N ASP A 437 -27.20 -22.40 -11.88
CA ASP A 437 -26.98 -21.28 -12.79
C ASP A 437 -27.36 -19.99 -12.06
N VAL A 438 -26.42 -19.07 -11.94
CA VAL A 438 -26.55 -17.88 -11.09
C VAL A 438 -26.25 -16.64 -11.93
N THR A 439 -27.21 -15.73 -12.03
CA THR A 439 -27.07 -14.51 -12.83
C THR A 439 -27.51 -13.27 -12.04
N VAL A 440 -26.72 -12.20 -12.11
CA VAL A 440 -27.13 -10.90 -11.56
C VAL A 440 -28.24 -10.32 -12.44
N ILE A 441 -29.37 -10.02 -11.80
CA ILE A 441 -30.48 -9.30 -12.43
C ILE A 441 -30.06 -7.83 -12.43
N PRO A 442 -29.91 -7.21 -13.61
CA PRO A 442 -29.61 -5.78 -13.67
C PRO A 442 -30.75 -5.02 -12.98
N GLU A 443 -30.42 -4.11 -12.06
CA GLU A 443 -31.39 -3.14 -11.58
C GLU A 443 -31.94 -2.41 -12.80
N ASP A 444 -33.25 -2.50 -13.02
CA ASP A 444 -33.88 -1.83 -14.15
C ASP A 444 -33.75 -0.32 -13.89
N PRO A 445 -32.91 0.43 -14.65
CA PRO A 445 -32.56 1.80 -14.28
C PRO A 445 -33.73 2.79 -14.45
N SER A 446 -34.89 2.31 -14.89
CA SER A 446 -36.02 3.14 -15.28
C SER A 446 -37.33 2.37 -15.15
N GLY A 447 -38.23 2.88 -14.30
CA GLY A 447 -39.62 2.90 -14.71
C GLY A 447 -39.70 3.45 -16.14
N THR A 448 -40.33 2.70 -17.05
CA THR A 448 -40.71 3.08 -18.42
C THR A 448 -39.60 3.58 -19.35
N LEU A 449 -39.00 2.67 -20.13
CA LEU A 449 -38.65 2.93 -21.54
C LEU A 449 -38.99 1.69 -22.39
N PRO A 450 -39.56 1.87 -23.61
CA PRO A 450 -40.20 0.79 -24.36
C PRO A 450 -39.20 -0.20 -24.99
N SER A 451 -39.54 -1.47 -24.83
CA SER A 451 -38.86 -2.64 -25.38
C SER A 451 -38.95 -2.71 -26.90
N ALA A 452 -37.94 -2.22 -27.61
CA ALA A 452 -37.70 -2.65 -28.98
C ALA A 452 -36.22 -2.47 -29.34
N LEU A 453 -35.59 -3.58 -29.75
CA LEU A 453 -34.21 -3.69 -30.27
C LEU A 453 -33.06 -3.47 -29.28
N ARG A 454 -32.78 -4.48 -28.45
CA ARG A 454 -31.39 -4.88 -28.20
C ARG A 454 -31.25 -6.38 -28.40
N LYS A 455 -30.54 -6.78 -29.46
CA LYS A 455 -30.09 -8.16 -29.65
C LYS A 455 -29.19 -8.54 -28.46
N PRO A 456 -29.32 -9.74 -27.89
CA PRO A 456 -28.42 -10.22 -26.86
C PRO A 456 -27.04 -10.41 -27.49
N GLN A 457 -26.15 -9.46 -27.25
CA GLN A 457 -24.75 -9.60 -27.59
C GLN A 457 -24.17 -10.53 -26.52
N ALA A 458 -23.74 -11.72 -26.93
CA ALA A 458 -23.00 -12.66 -26.08
C ALA A 458 -21.63 -12.04 -25.76
N LEU A 459 -21.61 -11.09 -24.82
CA LEU A 459 -20.41 -10.80 -24.05
C LEU A 459 -20.11 -12.05 -23.22
N ASN A 460 -18.84 -12.43 -23.16
CA ASN A 460 -18.35 -13.47 -22.26
C ASN A 460 -19.08 -13.40 -20.92
N ALA A 461 -19.55 -14.54 -20.42
CA ALA A 461 -20.24 -14.70 -19.14
C ALA A 461 -19.34 -14.43 -17.91
N ASP A 462 -18.37 -13.53 -18.08
CA ASP A 462 -17.37 -13.14 -17.11
C ASP A 462 -17.99 -12.08 -16.19
N ILE A 463 -18.36 -12.54 -15.00
CA ILE A 463 -18.46 -11.80 -13.73
C ILE A 463 -18.91 -10.34 -13.88
N LYS A 464 -20.23 -10.09 -13.76
CA LYS A 464 -20.73 -8.72 -13.57
C LYS A 464 -20.27 -8.23 -12.19
N GLU A 465 -19.26 -7.37 -12.17
CA GLU A 465 -18.81 -6.69 -10.95
C GLU A 465 -19.87 -5.68 -10.49
N LEU A 466 -20.25 -5.77 -9.21
CA LEU A 466 -21.09 -4.78 -8.54
C LEU A 466 -20.26 -3.52 -8.18
N PRO A 467 -20.90 -2.42 -7.75
CA PRO A 467 -20.18 -1.22 -7.32
C PRO A 467 -19.09 -1.56 -6.30
N ALA A 468 -17.97 -0.86 -6.38
CA ALA A 468 -16.85 -1.05 -5.47
C ALA A 468 -17.04 -0.17 -4.21
N TRP A 469 -16.72 -0.70 -3.02
CA TRP A 469 -16.82 0.04 -1.76
C TRP A 469 -15.47 0.35 -1.16
N SER A 470 -15.17 1.64 -1.05
CA SER A 470 -13.88 2.06 -0.51
C SER A 470 -13.78 1.80 0.99
N VAL A 471 -12.65 1.24 1.38
CA VAL A 471 -12.26 1.04 2.78
C VAL A 471 -10.87 1.62 3.01
N ARG A 472 -10.56 1.96 4.26
CA ARG A 472 -9.24 2.48 4.62
C ARG A 472 -8.43 1.41 5.33
N ILE A 473 -7.22 1.14 4.85
CA ILE A 473 -6.27 0.23 5.49
C ILE A 473 -5.23 1.06 6.23
N VAL A 474 -4.97 0.73 7.49
CA VAL A 474 -4.07 1.48 8.37
C VAL A 474 -3.01 0.58 9.01
N THR A 475 -2.02 1.19 9.68
CA THR A 475 -0.82 0.48 10.16
C THR A 475 -0.84 0.15 11.65
N ALA A 476 -1.70 0.79 12.44
CA ALA A 476 -1.80 0.59 13.88
C ALA A 476 -3.26 0.51 14.35
N HIS A 477 -3.46 -0.10 15.53
CA HIS A 477 -4.76 -0.19 16.18
C HIS A 477 -5.12 1.11 16.90
N ALA A 478 -6.40 1.20 17.28
CA ALA A 478 -6.86 2.25 18.18
C ALA A 478 -6.16 2.09 19.55
N PRO A 479 -5.72 3.19 20.20
CA PRO A 479 -5.13 3.12 21.53
C PRO A 479 -6.10 2.45 22.52
N ALA A 480 -5.61 1.50 23.31
CA ALA A 480 -6.37 0.80 24.36
C ALA A 480 -7.61 0.00 23.90
N GLY A 481 -7.79 -0.23 22.60
CA GLY A 481 -8.86 -1.08 22.07
C GLY A 481 -8.42 -2.55 21.92
N PRO A 482 -9.35 -3.51 21.94
CA PRO A 482 -9.02 -4.90 21.61
C PRO A 482 -8.65 -5.03 20.13
N VAL A 483 -7.68 -5.91 19.84
CA VAL A 483 -7.29 -6.23 18.47
C VAL A 483 -8.34 -7.16 17.85
N PRO A 484 -8.88 -6.85 16.66
CA PRO A 484 -9.77 -7.76 15.96
C PRO A 484 -9.14 -9.14 15.79
N THR A 485 -9.82 -10.16 16.31
CA THR A 485 -9.34 -11.54 16.28
C THR A 485 -10.12 -12.32 15.22
N PRO A 486 -9.45 -13.04 14.30
CA PRO A 486 -10.13 -13.84 13.29
C PRO A 486 -10.86 -15.04 13.90
N PHE A 487 -12.03 -15.38 13.36
CA PHE A 487 -12.78 -16.59 13.73
C PHE A 487 -12.38 -17.81 12.90
N THR A 488 -11.78 -17.59 11.73
CA THR A 488 -11.33 -18.65 10.81
C THR A 488 -9.82 -18.63 10.67
N PRO A 489 -9.19 -19.78 10.36
CA PRO A 489 -7.77 -19.80 10.05
C PRO A 489 -7.51 -18.96 8.80
N ARG A 490 -6.40 -18.22 8.80
CA ARG A 490 -5.98 -17.43 7.65
C ARG A 490 -5.84 -18.34 6.42
N PRO A 491 -6.54 -18.06 5.30
CA PRO A 491 -6.40 -18.82 4.08
C PRO A 491 -4.93 -18.87 3.64
N ALA A 492 -4.49 -20.03 3.13
CA ALA A 492 -3.15 -20.14 2.57
C ALA A 492 -3.00 -19.13 1.43
N ARG A 493 -1.96 -18.30 1.48
CA ARG A 493 -1.71 -17.32 0.44
C ARG A 493 -1.51 -18.07 -0.88
N LYS A 494 -2.37 -17.80 -1.88
CA LYS A 494 -2.17 -18.29 -3.25
C LYS A 494 -0.77 -17.82 -3.66
N LYS A 495 0.17 -18.75 -3.82
CA LYS A 495 1.49 -18.40 -4.32
C LYS A 495 1.26 -17.84 -5.71
N LYS A 496 1.50 -16.52 -5.87
CA LYS A 496 1.47 -15.88 -7.17
C LYS A 496 2.41 -16.69 -8.06
N ASP A 497 1.94 -17.13 -9.22
CA ASP A 497 2.79 -17.86 -10.14
C ASP A 497 3.91 -16.93 -10.60
N LEU A 498 5.09 -17.09 -10.00
CA LEU A 498 6.26 -16.26 -10.28
C LEU A 498 7.00 -16.73 -11.55
N SER A 499 6.54 -17.80 -12.21
CA SER A 499 7.15 -18.28 -13.46
C SER A 499 6.89 -17.34 -14.63
N VAL A 500 5.78 -16.58 -14.59
CA VAL A 500 5.47 -15.56 -15.58
C VAL A 500 6.16 -14.26 -15.17
N VAL A 501 7.39 -14.08 -15.65
CA VAL A 501 8.04 -12.77 -15.64
C VAL A 501 7.22 -11.88 -16.56
N GLN A 502 6.39 -11.01 -15.98
CA GLN A 502 5.70 -10.00 -16.75
C GLN A 502 6.78 -9.11 -17.38
N GLU A 503 6.99 -9.25 -18.69
CA GLU A 503 8.02 -8.52 -19.41
C GLU A 503 7.70 -7.04 -19.24
N LEU A 504 8.56 -6.34 -18.51
CA LEU A 504 8.42 -4.91 -18.28
C LEU A 504 8.55 -4.25 -19.66
N GLN A 505 7.42 -3.85 -20.24
CA GLN A 505 7.44 -3.06 -21.46
C GLN A 505 8.03 -1.69 -21.13
N TYR A 506 9.34 -1.57 -21.30
CA TYR A 506 10.01 -0.28 -21.34
C TYR A 506 9.51 0.42 -22.60
N ILE A 507 8.54 1.33 -22.43
CA ILE A 507 8.11 2.21 -23.53
C ILE A 507 9.29 3.13 -23.84
N ASN A 508 10.10 2.73 -24.82
CA ASN A 508 11.09 3.60 -25.43
C ASN A 508 10.31 4.66 -26.23
N ASN A 509 9.90 5.74 -25.57
CA ASN A 509 9.51 6.96 -26.26
C ASN A 509 10.77 7.55 -26.91
N SER A 510 11.12 7.03 -28.08
CA SER A 510 12.05 7.71 -28.99
C SER A 510 11.35 8.97 -29.46
N PHE A 511 11.62 10.09 -28.77
CA PHE A 511 11.33 11.41 -29.31
C PHE A 511 12.13 11.56 -30.60
N SER A 512 11.47 11.39 -31.75
CA SER A 512 12.02 11.85 -33.02
C SER A 512 12.09 13.37 -32.92
N ALA A 513 13.29 13.91 -32.72
CA ALA A 513 13.55 15.32 -32.96
C ALA A 513 13.22 15.58 -34.44
N GLY A 514 12.09 16.23 -34.69
CA GLY A 514 11.78 16.75 -36.02
C GLY A 514 12.87 17.76 -36.40
N PRO A 515 13.26 17.83 -37.70
CA PRO A 515 14.23 18.82 -38.14
C PRO A 515 13.63 20.21 -37.93
N TYR A 516 14.38 21.08 -37.23
CA TYR A 516 14.14 22.51 -37.27
C TYR A 516 14.24 22.97 -38.74
N GLN A 517 13.14 23.49 -39.29
CA GLN A 517 13.14 24.35 -40.48
C GLN A 517 13.14 25.81 -40.06
#